data_AF-A0A0W0TDX9-F1
#
_entry.id   AF-A0A0W0TDX9-F1
#
_cell.length_a   1.000
_cell.length_b   1.000
_cell.length_c   1.000
_cell.angle_alpha   90.00
_cell.angle_beta   90.00
_cell.angle_gamma   90.00
#
_symmetry.space_group_name_H-M   'P 1'
#
loop_
_entity.id
_entity.type
_entity.pdbx_description
1 polymer ?
#
loop_
_entity_poly.entity_id
_entity_poly.type
_entity_poly.pdbx_seq_one_letter_code
_entity_poly.pdbx_strand_id
1 'polypeptide(L)'
;MFFTQPKIKRIGLHLESTLTEICRASWSYYLTKVSSAEAIEYADHLEEEIDLEKVFATPELYRGKEHFPWVIFPQDGANRVYERTNASMQYQFHCQLLKDAKTINKELNSKPTNYQSIIELAKRIKDNSVKIPSIDSGETITFSVDSTFGGNLFTDFFIGAASSIHAIAMLIVGLGCMAPYWLSYSEYCGGPEFFLDTVVYLCESLRKLAFAVIFPLGMLYSAYTTDSYNPFTKGEVQRSLDGIIAIAEELKTGEIDQVEEGQSSRNLRHTI
;
A
#
# COMPACT_ATOMS: atom_id res chain seq x y z
N MET A 1 8.08 18.32 11.28
CA MET A 1 7.07 19.26 10.76
C MET A 1 5.85 18.51 10.20
N PHE A 2 5.33 17.52 10.94
CA PHE A 2 4.29 16.57 10.47
C PHE A 2 2.89 16.91 11.02
N PHE A 3 2.82 17.54 12.20
CA PHE A 3 1.57 18.04 12.80
C PHE A 3 1.04 19.34 12.19
N THR A 4 1.78 19.97 11.29
CA THR A 4 1.42 21.23 10.62
C THR A 4 0.74 21.03 9.26
N GLN A 5 0.67 19.78 8.78
CA GLN A 5 0.03 19.49 7.50
C GLN A 5 -1.50 19.34 7.67
N PRO A 6 -2.31 19.84 6.72
CA PRO A 6 -3.75 19.60 6.72
C PRO A 6 -4.08 18.11 6.82
N LYS A 7 -5.10 17.78 7.62
CA LYS A 7 -5.53 16.41 7.91
C LYS A 7 -5.67 15.54 6.66
N ILE A 8 -6.30 16.05 5.60
CA ILE A 8 -6.47 15.35 4.32
C ILE A 8 -5.15 14.95 3.66
N LYS A 9 -4.09 15.78 3.77
CA LYS A 9 -2.76 15.46 3.23
C LYS A 9 -2.11 14.31 3.99
N ARG A 10 -2.28 14.29 5.31
CA ARG A 10 -1.77 13.18 6.14
C ARG A 10 -2.43 11.86 5.76
N ILE A 11 -3.74 11.85 5.57
CA ILE A 11 -4.49 10.64 5.17
C ILE A 11 -4.09 10.23 3.74
N GLY A 12 -3.94 11.19 2.82
CA GLY A 12 -3.46 10.93 1.45
C GLY A 12 -2.06 10.29 1.42
N LEU A 13 -1.09 10.85 2.16
CA LEU A 13 0.26 10.29 2.27
C LEU A 13 0.25 8.88 2.87
N HIS A 14 -0.59 8.66 3.88
CA HIS A 14 -0.75 7.34 4.47
C HIS A 14 -1.34 6.32 3.48
N LEU A 15 -2.38 6.70 2.72
CA LEU A 15 -2.96 5.87 1.66
C LEU A 15 -1.92 5.45 0.60
N GLU A 16 -1.15 6.42 0.09
CA GLU A 16 -0.09 6.14 -0.89
C GLU A 16 0.99 5.21 -0.32
N SER A 17 1.43 5.45 0.92
CA SER A 17 2.43 4.59 1.57
C SER A 17 1.91 3.15 1.72
N THR A 18 0.68 2.97 2.18
CA THR A 18 0.07 1.63 2.33
C THR A 18 -0.08 0.92 0.98
N LEU A 19 -0.53 1.61 -0.07
CA LEU A 19 -0.65 1.03 -1.41
C LEU A 19 0.71 0.75 -2.07
N THR A 20 1.74 1.54 -1.75
CA THR A 20 3.12 1.28 -2.21
C THR A 20 3.64 -0.03 -1.65
N GLU A 21 3.43 -0.27 -0.35
CA GLU A 21 3.84 -1.51 0.32
C GLU A 21 3.09 -2.73 -0.22
N ILE A 22 1.77 -2.62 -0.43
CA ILE A 22 0.97 -3.69 -1.04
C ILE A 22 1.44 -3.98 -2.47
N CYS A 23 1.68 -2.94 -3.28
CA CYS A 23 2.15 -3.09 -4.65
C CYS A 23 3.54 -3.75 -4.70
N ARG A 24 4.46 -3.34 -3.83
CA ARG A 24 5.80 -3.93 -3.73
C ARG A 24 5.76 -5.40 -3.32
N ALA A 25 4.91 -5.76 -2.37
CA ALA A 25 4.73 -7.16 -1.97
C ALA A 25 4.13 -8.00 -3.11
N SER A 26 3.18 -7.46 -3.86
CA SER A 26 2.62 -8.11 -5.05
C SER A 26 3.65 -8.26 -6.16
N TRP A 27 4.53 -7.27 -6.35
CA TRP A 27 5.61 -7.30 -7.32
C TRP A 27 6.65 -8.37 -7.00
N SER A 28 7.16 -8.38 -5.76
CA SER A 28 8.17 -9.36 -5.35
C SER A 28 7.63 -10.78 -5.40
N TYR A 29 6.35 -10.99 -5.07
CA TYR A 29 5.69 -12.28 -5.30
C TYR A 29 5.62 -12.64 -6.77
N TYR A 30 5.17 -11.73 -7.64
CA TYR A 30 5.08 -12.00 -9.08
C TYR A 30 6.43 -12.38 -9.68
N LEU A 31 7.52 -11.72 -9.25
CA LEU A 31 8.88 -12.08 -9.64
C LEU A 31 9.27 -13.52 -9.30
N THR A 32 8.74 -14.11 -8.21
CA THR A 32 9.00 -15.53 -7.86
C THR A 32 8.22 -16.53 -8.73
N LYS A 33 7.24 -16.05 -9.51
CA LYS A 33 6.31 -16.88 -10.31
C LYS A 33 6.55 -16.81 -11.81
N VAL A 34 7.46 -15.94 -12.25
CA VAL A 34 7.83 -15.79 -13.65
C VAL A 34 9.20 -16.42 -13.87
N SER A 35 9.42 -17.00 -15.04
CA SER A 35 10.65 -17.73 -15.37
C SER A 35 11.78 -16.86 -15.92
N SER A 36 11.48 -15.68 -16.47
CA SER A 36 12.45 -14.81 -17.13
C SER A 36 11.95 -13.38 -17.30
N ALA A 37 12.88 -12.46 -17.61
CA ALA A 37 12.58 -11.06 -17.89
C ALA A 37 11.70 -10.86 -19.14
N GLU A 38 11.86 -11.68 -20.19
CA GLU A 38 11.01 -11.61 -21.39
C GLU A 38 9.53 -11.91 -21.11
N ALA A 39 9.26 -12.66 -20.04
CA ALA A 39 7.94 -13.17 -19.71
C ALA A 39 7.21 -12.30 -18.67
N ILE A 40 7.85 -11.25 -18.13
CA ILE A 40 7.25 -10.40 -17.11
C ILE A 40 6.60 -9.17 -17.71
N GLU A 41 5.41 -8.84 -17.23
CA GLU A 41 4.71 -7.60 -17.58
C GLU A 41 4.98 -6.56 -16.49
N TYR A 42 6.06 -5.78 -16.66
CA TYR A 42 6.42 -4.72 -15.73
C TYR A 42 5.55 -3.47 -15.95
N ALA A 43 4.91 -2.99 -14.89
CA ALA A 43 3.97 -1.86 -14.91
C ALA A 43 4.54 -0.54 -14.33
N ASP A 44 5.88 -0.41 -14.27
CA ASP A 44 6.57 0.84 -13.92
C ASP A 44 6.15 1.49 -12.58
N HIS A 45 5.90 0.66 -11.57
CA HIS A 45 5.44 1.15 -10.26
C HIS A 45 6.52 1.89 -9.45
N LEU A 46 7.80 1.64 -9.76
CA LEU A 46 8.95 2.27 -9.10
C LEU A 46 9.32 3.63 -9.73
N GLU A 47 8.77 3.96 -10.91
CA GLU A 47 9.04 5.22 -11.64
C GLU A 47 10.52 5.45 -11.95
N GLU A 48 11.31 4.38 -11.96
CA GLU A 48 12.74 4.36 -12.23
C GLU A 48 13.03 3.26 -13.27
N GLU A 49 14.08 3.45 -14.08
CA GLU A 49 14.49 2.45 -15.06
C GLU A 49 15.10 1.23 -14.35
N ILE A 50 14.62 0.03 -14.67
CA ILE A 50 15.04 -1.22 -14.02
C ILE A 50 15.61 -2.18 -15.06
N ASP A 51 16.78 -2.72 -14.74
CA ASP A 51 17.38 -3.82 -15.47
C ASP A 51 16.74 -5.16 -15.05
N LEU A 52 15.66 -5.54 -15.73
CA LEU A 52 14.95 -6.78 -15.46
C LEU A 52 15.85 -8.02 -15.66
N GLU A 53 16.74 -8.01 -16.65
CA GLU A 53 17.66 -9.13 -16.88
C GLU A 53 18.57 -9.35 -15.68
N LYS A 54 19.12 -8.28 -15.11
CA LYS A 54 19.89 -8.35 -13.87
C LYS A 54 19.04 -8.88 -12.71
N VAL A 55 17.80 -8.43 -12.55
CA VAL A 55 16.91 -8.90 -11.46
C VAL A 55 16.65 -10.40 -11.54
N PHE A 56 16.44 -10.92 -12.75
CA PHE A 56 16.22 -12.36 -12.97
C PHE A 56 17.51 -13.19 -12.87
N ALA A 57 18.66 -12.63 -13.25
CA ALA A 57 19.96 -13.27 -13.06
C ALA A 57 20.37 -13.34 -11.58
N THR A 58 19.91 -12.40 -10.75
CA THR A 58 20.17 -12.39 -9.31
C THR A 58 19.25 -13.37 -8.57
N PRO A 59 19.79 -14.32 -7.78
CA PRO A 59 18.99 -15.19 -6.93
C PRO A 59 18.05 -14.39 -6.02
N GLU A 60 16.84 -14.88 -5.79
CA GLU A 60 15.78 -14.18 -5.05
C GLU A 60 16.26 -13.56 -3.72
N LEU A 61 17.06 -14.31 -2.97
CA LEU A 61 17.60 -13.91 -1.67
C LEU A 61 18.63 -12.77 -1.74
N TYR A 62 19.18 -12.49 -2.92
CA TYR A 62 20.28 -11.56 -3.14
C TYR A 62 19.87 -10.29 -3.89
N ARG A 63 18.60 -10.21 -4.30
CA ARG A 63 18.05 -9.05 -5.01
C ARG A 63 18.02 -7.81 -4.12
N GLY A 64 18.00 -6.64 -4.75
CA GLY A 64 17.74 -5.35 -4.11
C GLY A 64 16.43 -5.30 -3.32
N LYS A 65 16.33 -4.33 -2.41
CA LYS A 65 15.26 -4.20 -1.42
C LYS A 65 13.86 -4.21 -2.06
N GLU A 66 13.72 -3.50 -3.17
CA GLU A 66 12.52 -3.33 -3.96
C GLU A 66 12.07 -4.60 -4.71
N HIS A 67 12.93 -5.61 -4.80
CA HIS A 67 12.68 -6.87 -5.49
C HIS A 67 12.73 -8.08 -4.55
N PHE A 68 13.10 -7.85 -3.29
CA PHE A 68 13.31 -8.87 -2.30
C PHE A 68 11.97 -9.49 -1.86
N PRO A 69 11.80 -10.82 -1.95
CA PRO A 69 10.58 -11.49 -1.52
C PRO A 69 10.57 -11.63 0.00
N TRP A 70 10.04 -10.61 0.66
CA TRP A 70 9.84 -10.65 2.11
C TRP A 70 8.93 -11.77 2.57
N VAL A 71 8.08 -12.31 1.70
CA VAL A 71 7.20 -13.44 2.04
C VAL A 71 7.86 -14.72 1.56
N ILE A 72 8.23 -15.61 2.50
CA ILE A 72 8.62 -16.98 2.14
C ILE A 72 7.32 -17.74 1.91
N PHE A 73 7.01 -18.01 0.64
CA PHE A 73 5.87 -18.81 0.28
C PHE A 73 6.18 -20.29 0.56
N PRO A 74 5.34 -21.01 1.33
CA PRO A 74 5.52 -22.43 1.48
C PRO A 74 5.41 -23.07 0.09
N GLN A 75 6.52 -23.65 -0.38
CA GLN A 75 6.48 -24.53 -1.54
C GLN A 75 5.83 -25.84 -1.09
N ASP A 76 4.52 -25.94 -1.27
CA ASP A 76 3.77 -27.19 -1.09
C ASP A 76 4.08 -28.22 -2.20
N GLY A 77 4.93 -27.85 -3.16
CA GLY A 77 5.31 -28.67 -4.30
C GLY A 77 4.20 -28.82 -5.35
N ALA A 78 3.05 -28.16 -5.16
CA ALA A 78 1.95 -28.20 -6.10
C ALA A 78 2.22 -27.27 -7.27
N ASN A 79 2.28 -27.82 -8.49
CA ASN A 79 2.36 -27.00 -9.70
C ASN A 79 0.98 -26.39 -10.00
N ARG A 80 0.79 -25.13 -9.59
CA ARG A 80 -0.46 -24.38 -9.77
C ARG A 80 -0.42 -23.61 -11.08
N VAL A 81 -1.09 -24.16 -12.11
CA VAL A 81 -1.07 -23.63 -13.49
C VAL A 81 -1.47 -22.15 -13.57
N TYR A 82 -2.36 -21.68 -12.68
CA TYR A 82 -2.90 -20.31 -12.70
C TYR A 82 -2.13 -19.32 -11.80
N GLU A 83 -1.12 -19.76 -11.06
CA GLU A 83 -0.45 -18.93 -10.07
C GLU A 83 0.24 -17.71 -10.69
N ARG A 84 0.92 -17.90 -11.84
CA ARG A 84 1.56 -16.80 -12.58
C ARG A 84 0.54 -15.77 -13.06
N THR A 85 -0.55 -16.21 -13.70
CA THR A 85 -1.59 -15.31 -14.21
C THR A 85 -2.26 -14.56 -13.07
N ASN A 86 -2.58 -15.26 -11.98
CA ASN A 86 -3.13 -14.65 -10.79
C ASN A 86 -2.20 -13.56 -10.21
N ALA A 87 -0.90 -13.87 -10.04
CA ALA A 87 0.09 -12.93 -9.52
C ALA A 87 0.25 -11.69 -10.42
N SER A 88 0.29 -11.88 -11.75
CA SER A 88 0.37 -10.77 -12.72
C SER A 88 -0.84 -9.83 -12.59
N MET A 89 -2.05 -10.38 -12.56
CA MET A 89 -3.26 -9.57 -12.50
C MET A 89 -3.41 -8.83 -11.16
N GLN A 90 -3.01 -9.45 -10.05
CA GLN A 90 -2.95 -8.76 -8.76
C GLN A 90 -1.92 -7.62 -8.78
N TYR A 91 -0.73 -7.85 -9.34
CA TYR A 91 0.29 -6.82 -9.46
C TYR A 91 -0.20 -5.62 -10.28
N GLN A 92 -0.76 -5.85 -11.48
CA GLN A 92 -1.32 -4.79 -12.32
C GLN A 92 -2.44 -4.02 -11.63
N PHE A 93 -3.32 -4.72 -10.92
CA PHE A 93 -4.38 -4.10 -10.13
C PHE A 93 -3.80 -3.15 -9.07
N HIS A 94 -2.84 -3.62 -8.27
CA HIS A 94 -2.19 -2.80 -7.25
C HIS A 94 -1.41 -1.61 -7.84
N CYS A 95 -0.74 -1.77 -8.99
CA CYS A 95 -0.09 -0.65 -9.68
C CYS A 95 -1.09 0.45 -10.06
N GLN A 96 -2.28 0.06 -10.55
CA GLN A 96 -3.31 1.03 -10.90
C GLN A 96 -3.84 1.78 -9.67
N LEU A 97 -4.07 1.08 -8.55
CA LEU A 97 -4.47 1.74 -7.30
C LEU A 97 -3.40 2.71 -6.79
N LEU A 98 -2.11 2.30 -6.86
CA LEU A 98 -0.99 3.16 -6.47
C LEU A 98 -0.90 4.41 -7.34
N LYS A 99 -1.07 4.28 -8.66
CA LYS A 99 -1.09 5.42 -9.61
C LYS A 99 -2.18 6.42 -9.26
N ASP A 100 -3.36 5.94 -8.89
CA ASP A 100 -4.48 6.78 -8.48
C ASP A 100 -4.17 7.50 -7.16
N ALA A 101 -3.58 6.79 -6.18
CA ALA A 101 -3.19 7.37 -4.88
C ALA A 101 -2.10 8.44 -5.02
N LYS A 102 -1.08 8.20 -5.85
CA LYS A 102 -0.05 9.20 -6.21
C LYS A 102 -0.67 10.43 -6.85
N THR A 103 -1.67 10.24 -7.72
CA THR A 103 -2.41 11.36 -8.35
C THR A 103 -3.19 12.16 -7.31
N ILE A 104 -3.88 11.50 -6.37
CA ILE A 104 -4.55 12.16 -5.24
C ILE A 104 -3.55 13.04 -4.46
N ASN A 105 -2.38 12.51 -4.11
CA ASN A 105 -1.38 13.29 -3.36
C ASN A 105 -0.78 14.43 -4.18
N LYS A 106 -0.59 14.25 -5.48
CA LYS A 106 -0.16 15.33 -6.38
C LYS A 106 -1.20 16.45 -6.41
N GLU A 107 -2.48 16.13 -6.54
CA GLU A 107 -3.56 17.12 -6.55
C GLU A 107 -3.72 17.82 -5.20
N LEU A 108 -3.64 17.10 -4.08
CA LEU A 108 -3.65 17.68 -2.72
C LEU A 108 -2.51 18.68 -2.48
N ASN A 109 -1.42 18.58 -3.25
CA ASN A 109 -0.27 19.49 -3.16
C ASN A 109 -0.26 20.57 -4.26
N SER A 110 -1.19 20.52 -5.20
CA SER A 110 -1.36 21.55 -6.23
C SER A 110 -2.08 22.80 -5.70
N LYS A 111 -1.96 23.92 -6.43
CA LYS A 111 -2.69 25.17 -6.14
C LYS A 111 -3.26 25.73 -7.46
N PRO A 112 -4.58 25.91 -7.59
CA PRO A 112 -5.63 25.52 -6.66
C PRO A 112 -5.80 24.00 -6.56
N THR A 113 -6.26 23.51 -5.42
CA THR A 113 -6.53 22.07 -5.19
C THR A 113 -7.83 21.68 -5.91
N ASN A 114 -7.82 20.60 -6.71
CA ASN A 114 -9.02 20.09 -7.37
C ASN A 114 -9.71 19.01 -6.52
N TYR A 115 -10.53 19.41 -5.55
CA TYR A 115 -11.24 18.46 -4.67
C TYR A 115 -12.22 17.54 -5.41
N GLN A 116 -12.78 17.96 -6.55
CA GLN A 116 -13.67 17.10 -7.34
C GLN A 116 -12.91 15.91 -7.93
N SER A 117 -11.75 16.15 -8.53
CA SER A 117 -10.90 15.09 -9.07
C SER A 117 -10.42 14.14 -7.97
N ILE A 118 -10.01 14.67 -6.81
CA ILE A 118 -9.65 13.86 -5.63
C ILE A 118 -10.80 12.91 -5.22
N ILE A 119 -12.03 13.41 -5.14
CA ILE A 119 -13.21 12.60 -4.79
C ILE A 119 -13.45 11.50 -5.82
N GLU A 120 -13.37 11.82 -7.12
CA GLU A 120 -13.56 10.86 -8.21
C GLU A 120 -12.48 9.76 -8.20
N LEU A 121 -11.22 10.13 -7.98
CA LEU A 121 -10.11 9.20 -7.82
C LEU A 121 -10.29 8.29 -6.60
N ALA A 122 -10.68 8.86 -5.45
CA ALA A 122 -10.89 8.09 -4.23
C ALA A 122 -12.05 7.11 -4.37
N LYS A 123 -13.17 7.53 -4.99
CA LYS A 123 -14.31 6.64 -5.31
C LYS A 123 -13.88 5.54 -6.29
N ARG A 124 -13.08 5.89 -7.32
CA ARG A 124 -12.54 4.91 -8.26
C ARG A 124 -11.71 3.83 -7.57
N ILE A 125 -10.79 4.20 -6.67
CA ILE A 125 -10.00 3.21 -5.91
C ILE A 125 -10.92 2.34 -5.06
N LYS A 126 -11.86 2.96 -4.33
CA LYS A 126 -12.74 2.28 -3.38
C LYS A 126 -13.64 1.24 -4.05
N ASP A 127 -14.18 1.58 -5.21
CA ASP A 127 -15.13 0.73 -5.94
C ASP A 127 -14.43 -0.17 -6.98
N ASN A 128 -13.09 -0.14 -7.05
CA ASN A 128 -12.34 -0.92 -8.01
C ASN A 128 -12.38 -2.42 -7.68
N SER A 129 -12.53 -3.24 -8.72
CA SER A 129 -12.43 -4.68 -8.63
C SER A 129 -11.90 -5.27 -9.92
N VAL A 130 -11.20 -6.39 -9.81
CA VAL A 130 -10.65 -7.15 -10.93
C VAL A 130 -11.07 -8.61 -10.80
N LYS A 131 -11.32 -9.25 -11.93
CA LYS A 131 -11.60 -10.68 -12.01
C LYS A 131 -10.29 -11.42 -12.27
N ILE A 132 -9.88 -12.29 -11.35
CA ILE A 132 -8.62 -13.05 -11.45
C ILE A 132 -8.91 -14.56 -11.34
N PRO A 133 -8.09 -15.45 -11.92
CA PRO A 133 -8.29 -16.88 -11.77
C PRO A 133 -7.85 -17.34 -10.37
N SER A 134 -8.62 -18.23 -9.74
CA SER A 134 -8.21 -18.93 -8.53
C SER A 134 -6.95 -19.75 -8.78
N ILE A 135 -6.00 -19.71 -7.84
CA ILE A 135 -4.74 -20.46 -7.93
C ILE A 135 -4.96 -21.99 -7.88
N ASP A 136 -6.04 -22.45 -7.26
CA ASP A 136 -6.34 -23.87 -7.06
C ASP A 136 -7.25 -24.44 -8.15
N SER A 137 -8.30 -23.71 -8.52
CA SER A 137 -9.36 -24.20 -9.41
C SER A 137 -9.40 -23.54 -10.79
N GLY A 138 -8.71 -22.41 -10.98
CA GLY A 138 -8.83 -21.58 -12.19
C GLY A 138 -10.15 -20.82 -12.33
N GLU A 139 -11.10 -21.06 -11.43
CA GLU A 139 -12.38 -20.35 -11.40
C GLU A 139 -12.16 -18.85 -11.20
N THR A 140 -12.97 -18.04 -11.86
CA THR A 140 -12.86 -16.59 -11.73
C THR A 140 -13.33 -16.13 -10.35
N ILE A 141 -12.41 -15.55 -9.58
CA ILE A 141 -12.70 -14.88 -8.32
C ILE A 141 -12.68 -13.36 -8.54
N THR A 142 -13.51 -12.64 -7.80
CA THR A 142 -13.48 -11.17 -7.79
C THR A 142 -12.56 -10.72 -6.68
N PHE A 143 -11.54 -9.95 -7.04
CA PHE A 143 -10.59 -9.33 -6.13
C PHE A 143 -10.89 -7.84 -6.07
N SER A 144 -11.20 -7.32 -4.89
CA SER A 144 -11.64 -5.94 -4.68
C SER A 144 -10.94 -5.33 -3.48
N VAL A 145 -10.92 -4.00 -3.39
CA VAL A 145 -10.46 -3.30 -2.19
C VAL A 145 -11.43 -3.57 -1.05
N ASP A 146 -11.03 -4.44 -0.11
CA ASP A 146 -11.92 -4.93 0.95
C ASP A 146 -11.36 -4.71 2.37
N SER A 147 -11.98 -5.38 3.35
CA SER A 147 -11.57 -5.27 4.75
C SER A 147 -10.20 -5.86 5.06
N THR A 148 -9.61 -6.65 4.16
CA THR A 148 -8.32 -7.31 4.36
C THR A 148 -7.13 -6.44 3.96
N PHE A 149 -7.39 -5.31 3.29
CA PHE A 149 -6.38 -4.34 2.85
C PHE A 149 -5.90 -3.47 4.03
N GLY A 150 -5.19 -4.12 4.96
CA GLY A 150 -4.55 -3.54 6.15
C GLY A 150 -5.51 -3.12 7.25
N GLY A 151 -5.02 -3.05 8.49
CA GLY A 151 -5.65 -2.31 9.59
C GLY A 151 -6.97 -2.89 10.13
N ASN A 152 -7.34 -4.10 9.71
CA ASN A 152 -8.44 -4.85 10.29
C ASN A 152 -7.93 -5.61 11.52
N LEU A 153 -8.45 -5.33 12.71
CA LEU A 153 -7.87 -5.87 13.95
C LEU A 153 -7.77 -7.39 14.01
N PHE A 154 -8.76 -8.11 13.48
CA PHE A 154 -8.74 -9.56 13.45
C PHE A 154 -7.65 -10.07 12.52
N THR A 155 -7.57 -9.51 11.31
CA THR A 155 -6.55 -9.85 10.31
C THR A 155 -5.15 -9.47 10.79
N ASP A 156 -5.02 -8.28 11.39
CA ASP A 156 -3.79 -7.74 11.95
C ASP A 156 -3.25 -8.60 13.10
N PHE A 157 -4.11 -9.24 13.89
CA PHE A 157 -3.67 -10.17 14.92
C PHE A 157 -2.92 -11.37 14.31
N PHE A 158 -3.54 -12.07 13.36
CA PHE A 158 -2.93 -13.26 12.75
C PHE A 158 -1.72 -12.89 11.89
N ILE A 159 -1.81 -11.82 11.11
CA ILE A 159 -0.68 -11.29 10.34
C ILE A 159 0.44 -10.91 11.30
N GLY A 160 0.16 -10.17 12.37
CA GLY A 160 1.15 -9.75 13.36
C GLY A 160 1.85 -10.94 14.04
N ALA A 161 1.13 -12.00 14.38
CA ALA A 161 1.71 -13.23 14.94
C ALA A 161 2.65 -13.92 13.93
N ALA A 162 2.16 -14.18 12.71
CA ALA A 162 2.93 -14.86 11.67
C ALA A 162 4.16 -14.03 11.25
N SER A 163 3.98 -12.73 11.04
CA SER A 163 5.04 -11.79 10.68
C SER A 163 6.11 -11.66 11.77
N SER A 164 5.75 -11.78 13.05
CA SER A 164 6.75 -11.75 14.14
C SER A 164 7.68 -12.96 14.11
N ILE A 165 7.11 -14.16 13.91
CA ILE A 165 7.90 -15.40 13.74
C ILE A 165 8.78 -15.29 12.50
N HIS A 166 8.20 -14.80 11.40
CA HIS A 166 8.88 -14.62 10.15
C HIS A 166 10.05 -13.63 10.24
N ALA A 167 9.88 -12.50 10.92
CA ALA A 167 10.94 -11.52 11.15
C ALA A 167 12.17 -12.15 11.82
N ILE A 168 11.95 -13.02 12.81
CA ILE A 168 13.03 -13.75 13.49
C ILE A 168 13.74 -14.70 12.52
N ALA A 169 12.99 -15.42 11.68
CA ALA A 169 13.58 -16.25 10.64
C ALA A 169 14.43 -15.43 9.65
N MET A 170 13.94 -14.27 9.23
CA MET A 170 14.67 -13.36 8.32
C MET A 170 15.94 -12.80 8.95
N LEU A 171 15.97 -12.51 10.27
CA LEU A 171 17.20 -12.14 10.96
C LEU A 171 18.27 -13.23 10.83
N ILE A 172 17.88 -14.50 11.02
CA ILE A 172 18.80 -15.64 10.90
C ILE A 172 19.31 -15.78 9.46
N VAL A 173 18.41 -15.67 8.48
CA VAL A 173 18.76 -15.69 7.05
C VAL A 173 19.74 -14.56 6.71
N GLY A 174 19.50 -13.35 7.24
CA GLY A 174 20.38 -12.20 7.09
C GLY A 174 21.79 -12.45 7.63
N LEU A 175 21.92 -13.09 8.80
CA LEU A 175 23.21 -13.48 9.36
C LEU A 175 23.96 -14.45 8.41
N GLY A 176 23.26 -15.41 7.82
CA GLY A 176 23.83 -16.29 6.80
C GLY A 176 24.25 -15.57 5.52
N CYS A 177 23.58 -14.47 5.17
CA CYS A 177 23.84 -13.69 3.97
C CYS A 177 24.89 -12.57 4.15
N MET A 178 25.44 -12.38 5.36
CA MET A 178 26.48 -11.37 5.60
C MET A 178 27.72 -11.56 4.72
N ALA A 179 28.18 -12.80 4.55
CA ALA A 179 29.35 -13.09 3.70
C ALA A 179 29.07 -12.83 2.20
N PRO A 180 27.96 -13.33 1.62
CA PRO A 180 27.54 -12.94 0.27
C PRO A 180 27.42 -11.42 0.06
N TYR A 181 26.88 -10.69 1.05
CA TYR A 181 26.78 -9.23 1.01
C TYR A 181 28.15 -8.56 0.98
N TRP A 182 29.07 -8.97 1.87
CA TRP A 182 30.42 -8.40 1.92
C TRP A 182 31.24 -8.66 0.64
N LEU A 183 30.96 -9.77 -0.05
CA LEU A 183 31.55 -10.11 -1.35
C LEU A 183 30.77 -9.51 -2.54
N SER A 184 29.77 -8.67 -2.30
CA SER A 184 28.94 -8.00 -3.32
C SER A 184 28.10 -8.94 -4.20
N TYR A 185 27.82 -10.16 -3.75
CA TYR A 185 26.87 -11.06 -4.41
C TYR A 185 25.42 -10.80 -4.01
N SER A 186 25.20 -10.24 -2.82
CA SER A 186 23.88 -9.82 -2.33
C SER A 186 23.82 -8.30 -2.27
N GLU A 187 22.78 -7.72 -2.86
CA GLU A 187 22.60 -6.26 -2.90
C GLU A 187 21.96 -5.72 -1.62
N TYR A 188 21.22 -6.57 -0.90
CA TYR A 188 20.39 -6.15 0.24
C TYR A 188 20.51 -7.10 1.44
N CYS A 189 20.18 -8.38 1.25
CA CYS A 189 20.15 -9.35 2.35
C CYS A 189 21.54 -9.54 2.96
N GLY A 190 21.64 -9.44 4.29
CA GLY A 190 22.91 -9.48 5.03
C GLY A 190 23.58 -8.12 5.22
N GLY A 191 23.08 -7.06 4.58
CA GLY A 191 23.52 -5.69 4.78
C GLY A 191 22.88 -5.00 6.01
N PRO A 192 23.41 -3.85 6.45
CA PRO A 192 22.85 -3.10 7.57
C PRO A 192 21.39 -2.68 7.37
N GLU A 193 21.02 -2.28 6.14
CA GLU A 193 19.66 -1.89 5.80
C GLU A 193 18.68 -3.04 5.98
N PHE A 194 19.05 -4.25 5.56
CA PHE A 194 18.23 -5.44 5.76
C PHE A 194 17.94 -5.72 7.25
N PHE A 195 18.94 -5.61 8.12
CA PHE A 195 18.71 -5.81 9.56
C PHE A 195 17.81 -4.73 10.16
N LEU A 196 18.00 -3.47 9.76
CA LEU A 196 17.14 -2.37 10.21
C LEU A 196 15.70 -2.57 9.76
N ASP A 197 15.49 -2.89 8.50
CA ASP A 197 14.15 -3.17 7.96
C ASP A 197 13.52 -4.40 8.62
N THR A 198 14.30 -5.43 8.94
CA THR A 198 13.79 -6.62 9.65
C THR A 198 13.36 -6.26 11.08
N VAL A 199 14.10 -5.39 11.77
CA VAL A 199 13.73 -4.92 13.12
C VAL A 199 12.49 -4.01 13.06
N VAL A 200 12.40 -3.12 12.07
CA VAL A 200 11.21 -2.29 11.84
C VAL A 200 10.00 -3.18 11.58
N TYR A 201 10.14 -4.18 10.72
CA TYR A 201 9.10 -5.16 10.41
C TYR A 201 8.66 -5.96 11.67
N LEU A 202 9.59 -6.36 12.53
CA LEU A 202 9.27 -6.99 13.82
C LEU A 202 8.48 -6.04 14.73
N CYS A 203 8.94 -4.80 14.87
CA CYS A 203 8.26 -3.78 15.67
C CYS A 203 6.83 -3.50 15.16
N GLU A 204 6.64 -3.42 13.85
CA GLU A 204 5.32 -3.26 13.23
C GLU A 204 4.41 -4.47 13.46
N SER A 205 4.97 -5.68 13.41
CA SER A 205 4.25 -6.93 13.69
C SER A 205 3.78 -6.99 15.13
N LEU A 206 4.64 -6.63 16.08
CA LEU A 206 4.31 -6.51 17.49
C LEU A 206 3.29 -5.39 17.75
N ARG A 207 3.37 -4.27 17.02
CA ARG A 207 2.38 -3.20 17.08
C ARG A 207 1.01 -3.69 16.63
N LYS A 208 0.92 -4.43 15.51
CA LYS A 208 -0.34 -5.02 15.02
C LYS A 208 -0.96 -5.94 16.08
N LEU A 209 -0.16 -6.82 16.68
CA LEU A 209 -0.60 -7.67 17.80
C LEU A 209 -1.10 -6.86 18.99
N ALA A 210 -0.30 -5.90 19.46
CA ALA A 210 -0.63 -5.08 20.62
C ALA A 210 -1.91 -4.26 20.39
N PHE A 211 -2.13 -3.73 19.18
CA PHE A 211 -3.30 -2.92 18.86
C PHE A 211 -4.56 -3.76 18.64
N ALA A 212 -4.40 -5.01 18.18
CA ALA A 212 -5.49 -5.97 18.12
C ALA A 212 -5.92 -6.44 19.52
N VAL A 213 -4.97 -6.62 20.45
CA VAL A 213 -5.25 -7.03 21.83
C VAL A 213 -5.74 -5.86 22.69
N ILE A 214 -5.11 -4.69 22.59
CA ILE A 214 -5.46 -3.46 23.32
C ILE A 214 -6.36 -2.59 22.44
N PHE A 215 -7.61 -3.01 22.34
CA PHE A 215 -8.61 -2.45 21.44
C PHE A 215 -8.70 -0.90 21.40
N PRO A 216 -8.68 -0.16 22.53
CA PRO A 216 -8.72 1.31 22.51
C PRO A 216 -7.53 1.94 21.78
N LEU A 217 -6.34 1.34 21.84
CA LEU A 217 -5.17 1.84 21.11
C LEU A 217 -5.33 1.63 19.61
N GLY A 218 -5.87 0.48 19.20
CA GLY A 218 -6.20 0.20 17.80
C GLY A 218 -7.22 1.19 17.22
N MET A 219 -8.26 1.52 17.98
CA MET A 219 -9.24 2.55 17.59
C MET A 219 -8.62 3.95 17.46
N LEU A 220 -7.79 4.36 18.42
CA LEU A 220 -7.15 5.68 18.40
C LEU A 220 -6.18 5.80 17.23
N TYR A 221 -5.40 4.76 16.95
CA TYR A 221 -4.53 4.73 15.78
C TYR A 221 -5.32 4.83 14.48
N SER A 222 -6.39 4.03 14.36
CA SER A 222 -7.32 4.07 13.23
C SER A 222 -7.87 5.47 12.98
N ALA A 223 -8.37 6.14 14.02
CA ALA A 223 -8.91 7.49 13.89
C ALA A 223 -7.83 8.50 13.49
N TYR A 224 -6.60 8.32 13.97
CA TYR A 224 -5.50 9.21 13.63
C TYR A 224 -5.05 9.09 12.17
N THR A 225 -4.92 7.86 11.65
CA THR A 225 -4.40 7.60 10.30
C THR A 225 -5.45 7.71 9.20
N THR A 226 -6.71 7.36 9.50
CA THR A 226 -7.77 7.21 8.49
C THR A 226 -9.03 8.04 8.75
N ASP A 227 -9.09 8.75 9.89
CA ASP A 227 -10.29 9.47 10.35
C ASP A 227 -11.52 8.60 10.62
N SER A 228 -11.32 7.31 10.87
CA SER A 228 -12.39 6.37 11.18
C SER A 228 -12.11 5.63 12.48
N TYR A 229 -13.16 5.36 13.26
CA TYR A 229 -13.08 4.55 14.49
C TYR A 229 -13.46 3.08 14.27
N ASN A 230 -13.64 2.65 13.01
CA ASN A 230 -14.13 1.30 12.70
C ASN A 230 -13.04 0.40 12.09
N PRO A 231 -12.11 -0.14 12.89
CA PRO A 231 -11.06 -1.05 12.43
C PRO A 231 -11.54 -2.51 12.31
N PHE A 232 -12.85 -2.78 12.41
CA PHE A 232 -13.37 -4.15 12.41
C PHE A 232 -14.00 -4.55 11.07
N THR A 233 -14.77 -3.65 10.47
CA THR A 233 -15.54 -3.98 9.27
C THR A 233 -14.94 -3.38 8.00
N LYS A 234 -13.87 -2.58 8.13
CA LYS A 234 -13.22 -1.89 7.01
C LYS A 234 -11.70 -1.94 7.16
N GLY A 235 -11.03 -2.09 6.02
CA GLY A 235 -9.58 -2.04 5.92
C GLY A 235 -9.05 -0.61 6.07
N GLU A 236 -7.75 -0.47 6.25
CA GLU A 236 -7.04 0.81 6.33
C GLU A 236 -7.16 1.61 5.03
N VAL A 237 -7.07 0.93 3.88
CA VAL A 237 -7.27 1.55 2.56
C VAL A 237 -8.68 2.11 2.44
N GLN A 238 -9.72 1.31 2.71
CA GLN A 238 -11.12 1.76 2.63
C GLN A 238 -11.43 2.93 3.56
N ARG A 239 -10.94 2.88 4.81
CA ARG A 239 -11.14 3.97 5.77
C ARG A 239 -10.42 5.25 5.33
N SER A 240 -9.20 5.14 4.80
CA SER A 240 -8.46 6.31 4.29
C SER A 240 -9.21 6.98 3.14
N LEU A 241 -9.78 6.18 2.22
CA LEU A 241 -10.58 6.68 1.11
C LEU A 241 -11.86 7.36 1.60
N ASP A 242 -12.58 6.75 2.55
CA ASP A 242 -13.76 7.37 3.17
C ASP A 242 -13.42 8.71 3.84
N GLY A 243 -12.31 8.78 4.57
CA GLY A 243 -11.83 10.02 5.22
C GLY A 243 -11.44 11.10 4.21
N ILE A 244 -10.76 10.72 3.11
CA ILE A 244 -10.43 11.67 2.03
C ILE A 244 -11.70 12.22 1.37
N ILE A 245 -12.67 11.36 1.04
CA ILE A 245 -13.92 11.76 0.41
C ILE A 245 -14.69 12.73 1.32
N ALA A 246 -14.87 12.37 2.60
CA ALA A 246 -15.61 13.20 3.55
C ALA A 246 -14.97 14.60 3.70
N ILE A 247 -13.65 14.66 3.94
CA ILE A 247 -12.96 15.95 4.12
C ILE A 247 -12.93 16.76 2.81
N ALA A 248 -12.76 16.12 1.65
CA ALA A 248 -12.77 16.80 0.36
C ALA A 248 -14.16 17.37 0.02
N GLU A 249 -15.23 16.65 0.33
CA GLU A 249 -16.61 17.13 0.16
C GLU A 249 -16.87 18.38 1.03
N GLU A 250 -16.45 18.38 2.30
CA GLU A 250 -16.55 19.54 3.21
C GLU A 250 -15.77 20.76 2.69
N LEU A 251 -14.52 20.57 2.26
CA LEU A 251 -13.67 21.65 1.75
C LEU A 251 -14.20 22.23 0.44
N LYS A 252 -14.73 21.37 -0.44
CA LYS A 252 -15.36 21.80 -1.69
C LYS A 252 -16.58 22.67 -1.43
N THR A 253 -17.45 22.31 -0.48
CA THR A 253 -18.63 23.14 -0.13
C THR A 253 -18.23 24.45 0.54
N GLY A 254 -17.23 24.43 1.42
CA GLY A 254 -16.74 25.64 2.10
C GLY A 254 -16.06 26.65 1.16
N GLU A 255 -15.43 26.20 0.07
CA GLU A 255 -14.91 27.09 -0.98
C GLU A 255 -16.02 27.72 -1.82
N ILE A 256 -17.15 27.02 -2.02
CA ILE A 256 -18.31 27.55 -2.77
C ILE A 256 -19.03 28.62 -1.94
N ASP A 257 -19.26 28.38 -0.65
CA ASP A 257 -19.95 29.33 0.24
C ASP A 257 -19.15 30.64 0.43
N GLN A 258 -17.80 30.57 0.47
CA GLN A 258 -16.94 31.76 0.54
C GLN A 258 -16.95 32.60 -0.76
N VAL A 259 -17.20 31.97 -1.91
CA VAL A 259 -17.34 32.68 -3.20
C VAL A 259 -18.71 33.37 -3.28
N GLU A 260 -19.77 32.76 -2.73
CA GLU A 260 -21.12 33.34 -2.73
C GLU A 260 -21.26 34.52 -1.74
N GLU A 261 -20.66 34.48 -0.54
CA GLU A 261 -20.65 35.62 0.39
C GLU A 261 -19.86 36.82 -0.16
N GLY A 262 -18.80 36.58 -0.94
CA GLY A 262 -18.00 37.60 -1.62
C GLY A 262 -18.70 38.25 -2.83
N GLN A 263 -19.72 37.60 -3.41
CA GLN A 263 -20.52 38.15 -4.51
C GLN A 263 -21.84 38.80 -4.02
N SER A 264 -22.44 38.28 -2.95
CA SER A 264 -23.66 38.85 -2.35
C SER A 264 -23.43 40.23 -1.73
N SER A 265 -22.23 40.49 -1.20
CA SER A 265 -21.86 41.77 -0.59
C SER A 265 -21.54 42.91 -1.59
N ARG A 266 -21.51 42.65 -2.90
CA ARG A 266 -21.22 43.66 -3.94
C ARG A 266 -22.45 44.29 -4.63
N ASN A 267 -23.67 43.81 -4.38
CA ASN A 267 -24.87 44.29 -5.07
C ASN A 267 -25.80 45.22 -4.26
N LEU A 268 -25.38 45.70 -3.08
CA LEU A 268 -26.22 46.57 -2.22
C LEU A 268 -25.74 48.03 -2.08
N ARG A 269 -24.88 48.52 -2.97
CA ARG A 269 -24.54 49.95 -3.04
C ARG A 269 -24.68 50.47 -4.45
N HIS A 270 -25.88 50.86 -4.86
CA HIS A 270 -26.15 52.00 -5.76
C HIS A 270 -27.67 52.16 -6.01
N THR A 271 -28.35 52.73 -5.03
CA THR A 271 -29.61 53.52 -5.13
C THR A 271 -29.81 54.03 -3.71
N ILE A 272 -29.61 55.30 -3.38
CA ILE A 272 -30.38 56.50 -3.73
C ILE A 272 -29.43 57.71 -3.75
#